data_AF-A0A8W8N2Q6-F1
#
_entry.id   AF-A0A8W8N2Q6-F1
#
_cell.length_a   1.000
_cell.length_b   1.000
_cell.length_c   1.000
_cell.angle_alpha   90.00
_cell.angle_beta   90.00
_cell.angle_gamma   90.00
#
_symmetry.space_group_name_H-M   'P 1'
#
loop_
_entity.id
_entity.type
_entity.pdbx_description
1 polymer ?
#
loop_
_entity_poly.entity_id
_entity_poly.type
_entity_poly.pdbx_seq_one_letter_code
_entity_poly.pdbx_strand_id
1 'polypeptide(L)'
;MNEPLIDSEGYPRADIDVYTVRHARHKVICLQNDYKDIMKEIEEGLYKIHAEARQKQAESSTEETPSPTSEDALSRLSPFLVIDKVDEGSPAHTCGLCVQDKILKFGSVMSHNFQNLQNIAAVVQHSKDKPLSVRILRNEKEFNVTLTPKAWSGRGLLGCSFLPIKKT
;
A
#
# COMPACT_ATOMS: atom_id res chain seq x y z
N MET A 1 29.57 -7.99 15.67
CA MET A 1 29.33 -8.20 17.12
C MET A 1 30.12 -9.37 17.74
N ASN A 2 31.08 -9.99 17.03
CA ASN A 2 31.72 -11.25 17.50
C ASN A 2 33.20 -11.11 17.88
N GLU A 3 33.72 -9.90 17.96
CA GLU A 3 35.14 -9.69 18.32
C GLU A 3 35.40 -10.07 19.78
N PRO A 4 36.52 -10.71 20.10
CA PRO A 4 36.85 -11.09 21.47
C PRO A 4 36.99 -9.86 22.38
N LEU A 5 36.43 -9.93 23.59
CA LEU A 5 36.54 -8.88 24.63
C LEU A 5 37.74 -9.06 25.55
N ILE A 6 38.58 -10.05 25.23
CA ILE A 6 39.80 -10.39 25.95
C ILE A 6 40.99 -10.19 25.02
N ASP A 7 42.14 -9.91 25.60
CA ASP A 7 43.41 -9.84 24.89
C ASP A 7 44.05 -11.24 24.74
N SER A 8 45.27 -11.27 24.19
CA SER A 8 46.05 -12.50 23.99
C SER A 8 46.58 -13.12 25.27
N GLU A 9 46.66 -12.36 26.37
CA GLU A 9 47.13 -12.81 27.68
C GLU A 9 45.97 -13.33 28.55
N GLY A 10 44.72 -13.14 28.11
CA GLY A 10 43.51 -13.61 28.79
C GLY A 10 42.89 -12.58 29.72
N TYR A 11 43.33 -11.32 29.67
CA TYR A 11 42.79 -10.23 30.47
C TYR A 11 41.74 -9.42 29.70
N PRO A 12 40.81 -8.74 30.40
CA PRO A 12 39.88 -7.81 29.76
C PRO A 12 40.64 -6.72 29.03
N ARG A 13 40.26 -6.48 27.78
CA ARG A 13 40.87 -5.46 26.93
C ARG A 13 40.85 -4.08 27.59
N ALA A 14 42.01 -3.43 27.69
CA ALA A 14 42.16 -2.11 28.30
C ALA A 14 41.77 -0.96 27.35
N ASP A 15 41.72 -1.21 26.04
CA ASP A 15 41.36 -0.26 25.00
C ASP A 15 39.85 0.01 24.92
N ILE A 16 39.02 -0.80 25.59
CA ILE A 16 37.57 -0.81 25.44
C ILE A 16 36.91 -1.01 26.80
N ASP A 17 35.79 -0.34 27.05
CA ASP A 17 34.93 -0.67 28.18
C ASP A 17 34.17 -1.98 27.92
N VAL A 18 34.77 -3.08 28.37
CA VAL A 18 34.25 -4.44 28.23
C VAL A 18 32.84 -4.59 28.84
N TYR A 19 32.52 -3.86 29.91
CA TYR A 19 31.22 -3.94 30.57
C TYR A 19 30.12 -3.37 29.68
N THR A 20 30.28 -2.15 29.19
CA THR A 20 29.27 -1.53 28.32
C THR A 20 29.13 -2.25 27.00
N VAL A 21 30.24 -2.71 26.41
CA VAL A 21 30.19 -3.49 25.16
C VAL A 21 29.47 -4.82 25.35
N ARG A 22 29.67 -5.50 26.49
CA ARG A 22 28.92 -6.74 26.80
C ARG A 22 27.43 -6.48 26.91
N HIS A 23 27.02 -5.42 27.61
CA HIS A 23 25.59 -5.08 27.77
C HIS A 23 24.96 -4.67 26.44
N ALA A 24 25.65 -3.85 25.64
CA ALA A 24 25.20 -3.45 24.32
C ALA A 24 25.06 -4.67 23.38
N ARG A 25 26.04 -5.57 23.39
CA ARG A 25 25.98 -6.84 22.64
C ARG A 25 24.79 -7.68 23.02
N HIS A 26 24.58 -7.90 24.30
CA HIS A 26 23.46 -8.67 24.80
C HIS A 26 22.12 -8.07 24.34
N LYS A 27 21.95 -6.75 24.52
CA LYS A 27 20.74 -6.04 24.09
C LYS A 27 20.48 -6.17 22.59
N VAL A 28 21.51 -6.01 21.76
CA VAL A 28 21.38 -6.16 20.29
C VAL A 28 20.98 -7.59 19.92
N ILE A 29 21.58 -8.59 20.55
CA ILE A 29 21.24 -10.00 20.30
C ILE A 29 19.77 -10.28 20.67
N CYS A 30 19.32 -9.81 21.83
CA CYS A 30 17.91 -9.93 22.23
C CYS A 30 16.98 -9.30 21.18
N LEU A 31 17.25 -8.05 20.80
CA LEU A 31 16.43 -7.35 19.79
C LEU A 31 16.42 -8.05 18.43
N GLN A 32 17.56 -8.62 18.01
CA GLN A 32 17.65 -9.37 16.75
C GLN A 32 16.85 -10.68 16.81
N ASN A 33 16.87 -11.38 17.94
CA ASN A 33 16.08 -12.58 18.15
C ASN A 33 14.59 -12.25 18.18
N ASP A 34 14.18 -11.24 18.95
CA ASP A 34 12.79 -10.79 19.04
C ASP A 34 12.27 -10.39 17.65
N TYR A 35 13.07 -9.65 16.88
CA TYR A 35 12.72 -9.27 15.52
C TYR A 35 12.54 -10.50 14.61
N LYS A 36 13.44 -11.49 14.71
CA LYS A 36 13.34 -12.74 13.95
C LYS A 36 12.08 -13.53 14.32
N ASP A 37 11.73 -13.57 15.60
CA ASP A 37 10.54 -14.27 16.10
C ASP A 37 9.25 -13.58 15.64
N ILE A 38 9.18 -12.25 15.74
CA ILE A 38 8.05 -11.45 15.23
C ILE A 38 7.89 -11.62 13.71
N MET A 39 8.99 -11.60 12.95
CA MET A 39 8.91 -11.83 11.50
C MET A 39 8.38 -13.22 11.17
N LYS A 40 8.80 -14.24 11.92
CA LYS A 40 8.32 -15.62 11.74
C LYS A 40 6.82 -15.72 12.01
N GLU A 41 6.32 -15.05 13.05
CA GLU A 41 4.90 -15.00 13.36
C GLU A 41 4.09 -14.32 12.24
N ILE A 42 4.60 -13.21 11.70
CA ILE A 42 3.98 -12.52 10.56
C ILE A 42 3.94 -13.43 9.32
N GLU A 43 5.05 -14.11 9.03
CA GLU A 43 5.16 -15.05 7.90
C GLU A 43 4.15 -16.20 8.03
N GLU A 44 4.06 -16.82 9.21
CA GLU A 44 3.07 -17.88 9.50
C GLU A 44 1.63 -17.38 9.37
N GLY A 45 1.34 -16.17 9.86
CA GLY A 45 0.03 -15.53 9.71
C GLY A 45 -0.35 -15.32 8.25
N LEU A 46 0.61 -14.88 7.43
CA LEU A 46 0.41 -14.69 5.99
C LEU A 46 0.11 -16.02 5.29
N TYR A 47 0.87 -17.07 5.59
CA TYR A 47 0.62 -18.40 5.02
C TYR A 47 -0.77 -18.93 5.39
N LYS A 48 -1.23 -18.72 6.62
CA LYS A 48 -2.59 -19.13 7.05
C LYS A 48 -3.68 -18.45 6.21
N ILE A 49 -3.60 -17.12 6.07
CA ILE A 49 -4.57 -16.35 5.26
C ILE A 49 -4.59 -16.86 3.81
N HIS A 50 -3.42 -17.10 3.22
CA HIS A 50 -3.32 -17.59 1.85
C HIS A 50 -3.80 -19.03 1.70
N ALA A 51 -3.55 -19.90 2.68
CA ALA A 51 -4.04 -21.27 2.69
C ALA A 51 -5.57 -21.32 2.79
N GLU A 52 -6.19 -20.52 3.66
CA GLU A 52 -7.64 -20.39 3.77
C GLU A 52 -8.28 -19.84 2.49
N ALA A 53 -7.65 -18.83 1.86
CA ALA A 53 -8.11 -18.31 0.57
C ALA A 53 -8.07 -19.38 -0.53
N ARG A 54 -7.01 -20.21 -0.55
CA ARG A 54 -6.89 -21.33 -1.50
C ARG A 54 -7.92 -22.42 -1.25
N GLN A 55 -8.19 -22.77 0.01
CA GLN A 55 -9.22 -23.77 0.35
C GLN A 55 -10.62 -23.28 -0.03
N LYS A 56 -10.95 -22.01 0.24
CA LYS A 56 -12.23 -21.40 -0.20
C LYS A 56 -12.36 -21.36 -1.73
N GLN A 57 -11.26 -21.17 -2.46
CA GLN A 57 -11.24 -21.32 -3.91
C GLN A 57 -11.42 -22.77 -4.35
N ALA A 58 -10.81 -23.74 -3.67
CA ALA A 58 -10.90 -25.16 -4.04
C ALA A 58 -12.30 -25.76 -3.82
N GLU A 59 -13.05 -25.33 -2.80
CA GLU A 59 -14.44 -25.76 -2.58
C GLU A 59 -15.45 -25.16 -3.57
N SER A 60 -15.02 -24.18 -4.39
CA SER A 60 -15.88 -23.46 -5.34
C SER A 60 -15.63 -23.77 -6.82
N SER A 61 -14.80 -24.76 -7.16
CA SER A 61 -14.51 -25.07 -8.57
C SER A 61 -14.15 -26.53 -8.84
N THR A 62 -15.16 -27.34 -9.16
CA THR A 62 -15.02 -28.41 -10.16
C THR A 62 -15.10 -27.76 -11.53
N GLU A 63 -13.96 -27.34 -12.08
CA GLU A 63 -13.64 -27.22 -13.51
C GLU A 63 -12.26 -26.56 -13.67
N GLU A 64 -11.60 -26.88 -14.76
CA GLU A 64 -10.16 -27.12 -14.88
C GLU A 64 -9.30 -25.86 -15.13
N THR A 65 -8.05 -25.92 -14.63
CA THR A 65 -6.75 -25.29 -15.02
C THR A 65 -6.66 -24.17 -16.07
N PRO A 66 -5.53 -23.40 -16.14
CA PRO A 66 -4.63 -22.91 -15.09
C PRO A 66 -4.38 -21.39 -15.18
N SER A 67 -4.11 -20.75 -14.04
CA SER A 67 -3.71 -19.34 -13.85
C SER A 67 -4.71 -18.25 -14.30
N PRO A 68 -5.16 -17.42 -13.34
CA PRO A 68 -5.09 -15.99 -13.60
C PRO A 68 -4.44 -15.24 -12.43
N THR A 69 -3.37 -14.54 -12.77
CA THR A 69 -2.89 -13.33 -12.12
C THR A 69 -4.07 -12.44 -11.70
N SER A 70 -4.32 -12.30 -10.39
CA SER A 70 -4.93 -11.11 -9.76
C SER A 70 -6.12 -10.39 -10.45
N GLU A 71 -6.98 -11.08 -11.18
CA GLU A 71 -8.15 -10.48 -11.86
C GLU A 71 -9.48 -10.82 -11.15
N ASP A 72 -9.53 -11.88 -10.32
CA ASP A 72 -10.79 -12.31 -9.68
C ASP A 72 -11.17 -11.52 -8.41
N ALA A 73 -10.22 -10.81 -7.79
CA ALA A 73 -10.52 -9.86 -6.71
C ALA A 73 -11.00 -8.50 -7.23
N LEU A 74 -10.91 -8.27 -8.54
CA LEU A 74 -11.24 -7.01 -9.22
C LEU A 74 -12.74 -6.90 -9.55
N SER A 75 -13.44 -8.03 -9.68
CA SER A 75 -14.88 -8.11 -9.97
C SER A 75 -15.82 -7.54 -8.88
N ARG A 76 -15.27 -7.02 -7.77
CA ARG A 76 -16.05 -6.47 -6.63
C ARG A 76 -15.91 -4.96 -6.43
N LEU A 77 -15.16 -4.25 -7.26
CA LEU A 77 -15.07 -2.80 -7.11
C LEU A 77 -16.36 -2.14 -7.58
N SER A 78 -17.12 -1.60 -6.63
CA SER A 78 -18.25 -0.74 -6.96
C SER A 78 -17.76 0.69 -7.15
N PRO A 79 -18.20 1.39 -8.20
CA PRO A 79 -17.88 2.80 -8.36
C PRO A 79 -18.50 3.60 -7.22
N PHE A 80 -17.74 4.56 -6.68
CA PHE A 80 -18.18 5.36 -5.53
C PHE A 80 -18.08 6.88 -5.75
N LEU A 81 -17.33 7.32 -6.77
CA LEU A 81 -17.25 8.73 -7.19
C LEU A 81 -17.40 8.83 -8.71
N VAL A 82 -17.88 9.98 -9.17
CA VAL A 82 -17.84 10.41 -10.57
C VAL A 82 -17.04 11.70 -10.67
N ILE A 83 -16.27 11.83 -11.74
CA ILE A 83 -15.59 13.10 -12.06
C ILE A 83 -16.59 14.05 -12.72
N ASP A 84 -16.79 15.21 -12.10
CA ASP A 84 -17.69 16.26 -12.58
C ASP A 84 -16.97 17.28 -13.45
N LYS A 85 -15.75 17.64 -13.06
CA LYS A 85 -14.93 18.63 -13.77
C LYS A 85 -13.46 18.24 -13.71
N VAL A 86 -12.76 18.48 -14.81
CA VAL A 86 -11.29 18.40 -14.91
C VAL A 86 -10.79 19.69 -15.50
N ASP A 87 -9.84 20.36 -14.83
CA ASP A 87 -9.23 21.58 -15.33
C ASP A 87 -8.07 21.27 -16.28
N GLU A 88 -7.96 22.02 -17.37
CA GLU A 88 -6.89 21.84 -18.37
C GLU A 88 -5.51 22.13 -17.78
N GLY A 89 -4.50 21.35 -18.19
CA GLY A 89 -3.13 21.44 -17.67
C GLY A 89 -2.98 21.00 -16.20
N SER A 90 -4.04 20.48 -15.58
CA SER A 90 -3.98 19.91 -14.23
C SER A 90 -3.33 18.52 -14.22
N PRO A 91 -2.86 18.04 -13.05
CA PRO A 91 -2.39 16.67 -12.90
C PRO A 91 -3.44 15.62 -13.28
N ALA A 92 -4.73 15.87 -13.00
CA ALA A 92 -5.83 15.00 -13.41
C ALA A 92 -6.02 14.97 -14.95
N HIS A 93 -5.90 16.11 -15.61
CA HIS A 93 -5.95 16.17 -17.07
C HIS A 93 -4.75 15.46 -17.70
N THR A 94 -3.55 15.68 -17.16
CA THR A 94 -2.30 15.12 -17.69
C THR A 94 -2.26 13.59 -17.59
N CYS A 95 -2.89 13.00 -16.57
CA CYS A 95 -3.01 11.55 -16.48
C CYS A 95 -4.15 10.96 -17.33
N GLY A 96 -4.94 11.80 -18.00
CA GLY A 96 -6.00 11.36 -18.90
C GLY A 96 -7.34 11.05 -18.22
N LEU A 97 -7.58 11.60 -17.02
CA LEU A 97 -8.91 11.58 -16.42
C LEU A 97 -9.86 12.49 -17.19
N CYS A 98 -11.07 12.02 -17.42
CA CYS A 98 -12.11 12.71 -18.14
C CYS A 98 -13.35 12.92 -17.25
N VAL A 99 -14.17 13.90 -17.64
CA VAL A 99 -15.49 14.09 -17.05
C VAL A 99 -16.35 12.84 -17.28
N GLN A 100 -17.19 12.50 -16.31
CA GLN A 100 -18.03 11.29 -16.24
C GLN A 100 -17.31 9.97 -15.95
N ASP A 101 -15.98 9.98 -15.76
CA ASP A 101 -15.28 8.78 -15.31
C ASP A 101 -15.77 8.39 -13.91
N LYS A 102 -16.14 7.11 -13.76
CA LYS A 102 -16.53 6.53 -12.47
C LYS A 102 -15.29 5.96 -11.79
N ILE A 103 -14.98 6.40 -10.57
CA ILE A 103 -13.84 5.92 -9.81
C ILE A 103 -14.18 4.62 -9.09
N LEU A 104 -13.41 3.57 -9.37
CA LEU A 104 -13.49 2.26 -8.72
C LEU A 104 -12.52 2.17 -7.53
N LYS A 105 -11.33 2.77 -7.66
CA LYS A 105 -10.29 2.81 -6.62
C LYS A 105 -9.43 4.06 -6.78
N PHE A 106 -9.10 4.72 -5.69
CA PHE A 106 -8.22 5.89 -5.66
C PHE A 106 -7.12 5.66 -4.63
N GLY A 107 -5.94 5.21 -5.07
CA GLY A 107 -4.86 4.84 -4.15
C GLY A 107 -5.28 3.72 -3.20
N SER A 108 -5.36 4.03 -1.91
CA SER A 108 -5.85 3.12 -0.86
C SER A 108 -7.36 3.20 -0.62
N VAL A 109 -8.08 4.16 -1.23
CA VAL A 109 -9.51 4.38 -1.02
C VAL A 109 -10.32 3.57 -2.03
N MET A 110 -11.31 2.86 -1.53
CA MET A 110 -12.27 2.03 -2.28
C MET A 110 -13.68 2.26 -1.72
N SER A 111 -14.71 1.76 -2.41
CA SER A 111 -16.12 1.96 -2.01
C SER A 111 -16.43 1.59 -0.55
N HIS A 112 -15.79 0.56 0.01
CA HIS A 112 -16.02 0.12 1.39
C HIS A 112 -15.34 1.01 2.46
N ASN A 113 -14.29 1.75 2.11
CA ASN A 113 -13.53 2.62 3.01
C ASN A 113 -13.78 4.12 2.72
N PHE A 114 -14.64 4.41 1.75
CA PHE A 114 -14.97 5.78 1.39
C PHE A 114 -16.10 6.30 2.28
N GLN A 115 -15.79 7.24 3.17
CA GLN A 115 -16.78 7.91 4.01
C GLN A 115 -17.12 9.30 3.46
N ASN A 116 -16.11 10.08 3.10
CA ASN A 116 -16.26 11.44 2.61
C ASN A 116 -15.10 11.83 1.68
N LEU A 117 -15.23 13.00 1.04
CA LEU A 117 -14.20 13.55 0.14
C LEU A 117 -12.89 13.94 0.87
N GLN A 118 -12.90 14.08 2.20
CA GLN A 118 -11.67 14.35 2.97
C GLN A 118 -10.71 13.16 2.90
N ASN A 119 -11.21 11.92 2.80
CA ASN A 119 -10.36 10.74 2.62
C ASN A 119 -9.52 10.84 1.34
N ILE A 120 -10.11 11.34 0.25
CA ILE A 120 -9.40 11.59 -1.02
C ILE A 120 -8.36 12.69 -0.81
N ALA A 121 -8.77 13.82 -0.22
CA ALA A 121 -7.86 14.93 0.06
C ALA A 121 -6.65 14.50 0.91
N ALA A 122 -6.86 13.67 1.94
CA ALA A 122 -5.81 13.13 2.79
C ALA A 122 -4.82 12.26 1.98
N VAL A 123 -5.32 11.34 1.15
CA VAL A 123 -4.45 10.49 0.31
C VAL A 123 -3.64 11.31 -0.67
N VAL A 124 -4.26 12.31 -1.29
CA VAL A 124 -3.59 13.24 -2.22
C VAL A 124 -2.49 14.03 -1.52
N GLN A 125 -2.76 14.55 -0.32
CA GLN A 125 -1.79 15.33 0.45
C GLN A 125 -0.58 14.49 0.88
N HIS A 126 -0.81 13.27 1.35
CA HIS A 126 0.28 12.35 1.73
C HIS A 126 1.06 11.80 0.53
N SER A 127 0.44 11.80 -0.66
CA SER A 127 1.04 11.32 -1.91
C SER A 127 1.51 12.47 -2.81
N LYS A 128 1.74 13.66 -2.24
CA LYS A 128 2.30 14.79 -2.99
C LYS A 128 3.63 14.38 -3.64
N ASP A 129 3.75 14.67 -4.93
CA ASP A 129 4.88 14.37 -5.81
C ASP A 129 5.18 12.86 -5.97
N LYS A 130 4.24 11.99 -5.59
CA LYS A 130 4.33 10.52 -5.73
C LYS A 130 3.24 9.98 -6.65
N PRO A 131 3.53 8.98 -7.50
CA PRO A 131 2.53 8.38 -8.37
C PRO A 131 1.49 7.60 -7.56
N LEU A 132 0.22 7.83 -7.86
CA LEU A 132 -0.94 7.17 -7.27
C LEU A 132 -1.69 6.39 -8.34
N SER A 133 -1.93 5.10 -8.10
CA SER A 133 -2.76 4.29 -8.98
C SER A 133 -4.25 4.57 -8.75
N VAL A 134 -4.96 4.91 -9.82
CA VAL A 134 -6.40 5.17 -9.83
C VAL A 134 -7.05 4.24 -10.85
N ARG A 135 -8.09 3.51 -10.42
CA ARG A 135 -8.89 2.66 -11.30
C ARG A 135 -10.20 3.38 -11.62
N ILE A 136 -10.48 3.50 -12.90
CA ILE A 136 -11.68 4.16 -13.39
C ILE A 136 -12.48 3.24 -14.30
N LEU A 137 -13.76 3.52 -14.43
CA LEU A 137 -14.68 2.89 -15.36
C LEU A 137 -15.17 3.95 -16.34
N ARG A 138 -14.84 3.78 -17.63
CA ARG A 138 -15.23 4.66 -18.73
C ARG A 138 -15.87 3.80 -19.82
N ASN A 139 -17.10 4.13 -20.23
CA ASN A 139 -17.87 3.34 -21.22
C ASN A 139 -17.93 1.84 -20.87
N GLU A 140 -18.19 1.51 -19.61
CA GLU A 140 -18.23 0.12 -19.09
C GLU A 140 -16.92 -0.67 -19.28
N LYS A 141 -15.80 0.03 -19.53
CA LYS A 141 -14.45 -0.54 -19.57
C LYS A 141 -13.60 0.02 -18.44
N GLU A 142 -12.82 -0.84 -17.81
CA GLU A 142 -11.92 -0.45 -16.74
C GLU A 142 -10.60 0.07 -17.30
N PHE A 143 -10.08 1.14 -16.70
CA PHE A 143 -8.78 1.69 -17.01
C PHE A 143 -7.98 1.93 -15.72
N ASN A 144 -6.70 1.60 -15.78
CA ASN A 144 -5.74 1.91 -14.74
C ASN A 144 -4.95 3.15 -15.15
N VAL A 145 -5.10 4.22 -14.37
CA VAL A 145 -4.45 5.51 -14.61
C VAL A 145 -3.49 5.81 -13.47
N THR A 146 -2.33 6.37 -13.78
CA THR A 146 -1.37 6.84 -12.77
C THR A 146 -1.46 8.35 -12.63
N LEU A 147 -1.94 8.80 -11.49
CA LEU A 147 -2.11 10.20 -11.13
C LEU A 147 -1.00 10.63 -10.18
N THR A 148 -0.25 11.68 -10.49
CA THR A 148 0.78 12.22 -9.58
C THR A 148 0.32 13.57 -9.03
N PRO A 149 -0.12 13.66 -7.77
CA PRO A 149 -0.52 14.94 -7.18
C PRO A 149 0.64 15.91 -7.11
N LYS A 150 0.51 17.08 -7.73
CA LYS A 150 1.55 18.12 -7.72
C LYS A 150 0.93 19.51 -7.74
N ALA A 151 1.68 20.50 -7.27
CA ALA A 151 1.28 21.89 -7.44
C ALA A 151 1.22 22.22 -8.94
N TRP A 152 0.19 22.95 -9.33
CA TRP A 152 -0.07 23.34 -10.72
C TRP A 152 -0.64 24.77 -10.76
N SER A 153 -0.96 25.28 -11.95
CA SER A 153 -1.40 26.68 -12.14
C SER A 153 -2.76 27.00 -11.48
N GLY A 154 -3.54 25.99 -11.10
CA GLY A 154 -4.82 26.16 -10.42
C GLY A 154 -4.77 25.86 -8.91
N ARG A 155 -5.95 25.60 -8.34
CA ARG A 155 -6.09 25.35 -6.90
C ARG A 155 -5.81 23.89 -6.55
N GLY A 156 -5.07 23.67 -5.47
CA GLY A 156 -4.83 22.33 -4.91
C GLY A 156 -3.79 21.53 -5.70
N LEU A 157 -3.85 20.19 -5.58
CA LEU A 157 -2.82 19.27 -6.11
C LEU A 157 -3.31 18.38 -7.27
N LEU A 158 -4.59 18.47 -7.64
CA LEU A 158 -5.22 17.58 -8.64
C LEU A 158 -5.85 18.31 -9.82
N GLY A 159 -6.63 19.37 -9.55
CA GLY A 159 -7.42 20.09 -10.54
C GLY A 159 -8.62 19.32 -11.11
N CYS A 160 -9.32 18.56 -10.26
CA CYS A 160 -10.59 17.95 -10.61
C CYS A 160 -11.59 17.98 -9.44
N SER A 161 -12.87 17.92 -9.79
CA SER A 161 -14.00 17.87 -8.85
C SER A 161 -14.65 16.49 -8.89
N PHE A 162 -14.96 15.95 -7.71
CA PHE A 162 -15.61 14.65 -7.55
C PHE A 162 -17.02 14.81 -7.00
N LEU A 163 -17.95 13.99 -7.50
CA LEU A 163 -19.30 13.84 -6.97
C LEU A 163 -19.50 12.42 -6.42
N PRO A 164 -20.02 12.26 -5.20
CA PRO A 164 -20.33 10.94 -4.66
C PRO A 164 -21.50 10.30 -5.38
N ILE A 165 -21.35 9.00 -5.70
CA ILE A 165 -22.45 8.20 -6.23
C ILE A 165 -23.26 7.70 -5.03
N LYS A 166 -24.54 8.08 -4.95
CA LYS A 166 -25.46 7.49 -3.96
C LYS A 166 -25.71 6.04 -4.36
N LYS A 167 -25.47 5.10 -3.45
CA LYS A 167 -25.98 3.73 -3.60
C LYS A 167 -27.49 3.78 -3.33
N THR A 168 -28.29 3.48 -4.35
CA THR A 168 -29.74 3.31 -4.24
C THR A 168 -30.06 1.95 -3.63
#